data_AF-A0A2T2Z599-F1
#
_entry.id   AF-A0A2T2Z599-F1
#
_cell.length_a   1.000
_cell.length_b   1.000
_cell.length_c   1.000
_cell.angle_alpha   90.00
_cell.angle_beta   90.00
_cell.angle_gamma   90.00
#
_symmetry.space_group_name_H-M   'P 1'
#
loop_
_entity.id
_entity.type
_entity.pdbx_description
1 polymer ?
#
loop_
_entity_poly.entity_id
_entity_poly.type
_entity_poly.pdbx_seq_one_letter_code
_entity_poly.pdbx_strand_id
1 'polypeptide(L)'
;MSTPIIPVAVLGTGPFSDLLAARVDARSDLRLAGRITAAQPAPTETECVVYVPTVDETGGNPSTKVLRLLADGLDVVSALPVDGLAEIRDAARRGGSTFHATGGFPSQLAARITRSLAEVTRDIRRVELEEELALPGCGIHPWNSLEDTGIGTSTAARAEAAAAAVSGYYEAGLRVLEEAVFGERSEPEATLSIEVVTTDTGIVDTVIIERELGSRLSYRSTWTARAKDTAPLRYRLTTATDTARGTATVEFHDSAGTHPADHVTAVAVLDAIRPIHESGPGIAYRDLSITYLKPDPRLTVH
;
A
#
# COMPACT_ATOMS: atom_id res chain seq x y z
N MET A 1 31.11 -15.76 3.08
CA MET A 1 30.76 -15.37 1.69
C MET A 1 29.95 -14.08 1.80
N SER A 2 30.32 -13.03 1.08
CA SER A 2 29.54 -11.78 1.08
C SER A 2 28.22 -12.00 0.35
N THR A 3 27.13 -11.50 0.92
CA THR A 3 25.82 -11.50 0.26
C THR A 3 25.91 -10.70 -1.04
N PRO A 4 25.39 -11.21 -2.19
CA PRO A 4 25.39 -10.47 -3.45
C PRO A 4 24.59 -9.16 -3.32
N ILE A 5 25.13 -8.08 -3.89
CA ILE A 5 24.45 -6.78 -3.97
C ILE A 5 23.48 -6.84 -5.15
N ILE A 6 22.20 -6.55 -4.90
CA ILE A 6 21.15 -6.55 -5.92
C ILE A 6 21.03 -5.13 -6.53
N PRO A 7 21.22 -4.93 -7.84
CA PRO A 7 20.98 -3.66 -8.50
C PRO A 7 19.49 -3.40 -8.69
N VAL A 8 19.01 -2.28 -8.15
CA VAL A 8 17.59 -1.93 -8.08
C VAL A 8 17.32 -0.65 -8.86
N ALA A 9 16.30 -0.65 -9.71
CA ALA A 9 15.74 0.56 -10.29
C ALA A 9 14.44 0.96 -9.59
N VAL A 10 14.21 2.25 -9.40
CA VAL A 10 12.94 2.77 -8.87
C VAL A 10 12.10 3.32 -10.02
N LEU A 11 10.94 2.71 -10.28
CA LEU A 11 9.97 3.14 -11.28
C LEU A 11 8.82 3.92 -10.62
N GLY A 12 8.82 5.23 -10.81
CA GLY A 12 7.82 6.14 -10.26
C GLY A 12 8.35 7.57 -10.18
N THR A 13 7.48 8.52 -9.83
CA THR A 13 7.82 9.95 -9.77
C THR A 13 7.49 10.56 -8.41
N GLY A 14 8.07 11.72 -8.12
CA GLY A 14 7.79 12.50 -6.93
C GLY A 14 8.62 12.12 -5.69
N PRO A 15 8.34 12.77 -4.54
CA PRO A 15 9.19 12.71 -3.35
C PRO A 15 9.39 11.30 -2.80
N PHE A 16 8.39 10.43 -2.93
CA PHE A 16 8.50 9.04 -2.47
C PHE A 16 9.48 8.20 -3.31
N SER A 17 9.54 8.44 -4.62
CA SER A 17 10.54 7.82 -5.52
C SER A 17 11.95 8.26 -5.15
N ASP A 18 12.14 9.53 -4.78
CA ASP A 18 13.42 10.06 -4.31
C ASP A 18 13.84 9.45 -2.97
N LEU A 19 12.89 9.32 -2.04
CA LEU A 19 13.09 8.65 -0.74
C LEU A 19 13.56 7.20 -0.94
N LEU A 20 12.91 6.45 -1.83
CA LEU A 20 13.26 5.06 -2.10
C LEU A 20 14.65 4.93 -2.69
N ALA A 21 14.98 5.73 -3.69
CA ALA A 21 16.31 5.74 -4.27
C ALA A 21 17.41 6.01 -3.23
N ALA A 22 17.20 6.98 -2.34
CA ALA A 22 18.13 7.26 -1.24
C ALA A 22 18.26 6.09 -0.26
N ARG A 23 17.15 5.40 0.05
CA ARG A 23 17.15 4.24 0.95
C ARG A 23 17.75 2.97 0.32
N VAL A 24 17.64 2.80 -1.00
CA VAL A 24 18.32 1.74 -1.73
C VAL A 24 19.84 1.90 -1.58
N ASP A 25 20.38 3.10 -1.84
CA ASP A 25 21.82 3.37 -1.71
C ASP A 25 22.34 3.26 -0.27
N ALA A 26 21.48 3.47 0.72
CA ALA A 26 21.83 3.33 2.14
C ALA A 26 21.90 1.87 2.62
N ARG A 27 21.38 0.90 1.85
CA ARG A 27 21.38 -0.52 2.23
C ARG A 27 22.64 -1.21 1.71
N SER A 28 23.33 -1.94 2.59
CA SER A 28 24.57 -2.66 2.23
C SER A 28 24.35 -3.81 1.25
N ASP A 29 23.11 -4.24 1.09
CA ASP A 29 22.73 -5.42 0.30
C ASP A 29 22.07 -5.05 -1.04
N LEU A 30 21.90 -3.75 -1.33
CA LEU A 30 21.31 -3.22 -2.56
C LEU A 30 22.21 -2.15 -3.18
N ARG A 31 21.97 -1.81 -4.45
CA ARG A 31 22.59 -0.67 -5.14
C ARG A 31 21.58 -0.01 -6.06
N LEU A 32 21.52 1.32 -6.10
CA LEU A 32 20.67 2.00 -7.08
C LEU A 32 21.27 1.85 -8.49
N ALA A 33 20.53 1.18 -9.38
CA ALA A 33 20.82 1.11 -10.81
C ALA A 33 20.30 2.34 -11.57
N GLY A 34 19.19 2.93 -11.10
CA GLY A 34 18.67 4.18 -11.65
C GLY A 34 17.24 4.49 -11.25
N ARG A 35 16.75 5.65 -11.72
CA ARG A 35 15.35 6.07 -11.59
C ARG A 35 14.67 6.02 -12.95
N ILE A 36 13.45 5.49 -12.99
CA ILE A 36 12.64 5.33 -14.19
C ILE A 36 11.37 6.15 -14.01
N THR A 37 11.17 7.15 -14.87
CA THR A 37 10.04 8.09 -14.77
C THR A 37 9.07 8.01 -15.95
N ALA A 38 9.42 7.25 -17.00
CA ALA A 38 8.65 7.12 -18.25
C ALA A 38 8.85 5.74 -18.88
N ALA A 39 8.33 5.51 -20.09
CA ALA A 39 8.42 4.26 -20.87
C ALA A 39 9.85 3.85 -21.31
N GLN A 40 10.88 4.41 -20.69
CA GLN A 40 12.27 4.04 -20.93
C GLN A 40 12.56 2.65 -20.38
N PRO A 41 13.42 1.85 -21.04
CA PRO A 41 13.85 0.56 -20.50
C PRO A 41 14.59 0.76 -19.18
N ALA A 42 14.59 -0.27 -18.34
CA ALA A 42 15.42 -0.28 -17.14
C ALA A 42 16.92 -0.22 -17.52
N PRO A 43 17.78 0.39 -16.68
CA PRO A 43 19.23 0.31 -16.83
C PRO A 43 19.69 -1.15 -16.99
N THR A 44 20.69 -1.40 -17.84
CA THR A 44 21.11 -2.75 -18.25
C THR A 44 21.53 -3.65 -17.09
N GLU A 45 22.03 -3.07 -16.01
CA GLU A 45 22.45 -3.78 -14.80
C GLU A 45 21.32 -4.08 -13.83
N THR A 46 20.09 -3.63 -14.09
CA THR A 46 18.96 -3.79 -13.17
C THR A 46 18.56 -5.25 -13.05
N GLU A 47 18.40 -5.73 -11.83
CA GLU A 47 17.88 -7.08 -11.54
C GLU A 47 16.49 -7.01 -10.92
N CYS A 48 16.20 -5.95 -10.17
CA CYS A 48 14.90 -5.72 -9.54
C CYS A 48 14.39 -4.30 -9.76
N VAL A 49 13.08 -4.15 -9.99
CA VAL A 49 12.39 -2.86 -10.12
C VAL A 49 11.41 -2.68 -8.96
N VAL A 50 11.57 -1.58 -8.23
CA VAL A 50 10.57 -1.12 -7.25
C VAL A 50 9.60 -0.19 -7.97
N TYR A 51 8.34 -0.63 -8.09
CA TYR A 51 7.28 0.09 -8.79
C TYR A 51 6.36 0.84 -7.82
N VAL A 52 6.33 2.17 -7.95
CA VAL A 52 5.62 3.11 -7.06
C VAL A 52 4.87 4.17 -7.88
N PRO A 53 3.77 3.80 -8.53
CA PRO A 53 3.02 4.73 -9.37
C PRO A 53 2.31 5.81 -8.57
N THR A 54 2.08 6.96 -9.20
CA THR A 54 1.30 8.07 -8.62
C THR A 54 -0.20 7.86 -8.81
N VAL A 55 -1.03 8.70 -8.18
CA VAL A 55 -2.48 8.65 -8.35
C VAL A 55 -2.93 8.76 -9.82
N ASP A 56 -2.24 9.58 -10.63
CA ASP A 56 -2.52 9.75 -12.06
C ASP A 56 -2.11 8.55 -12.91
N GLU A 57 -1.14 7.77 -12.43
CA GLU A 57 -0.75 6.50 -13.02
C GLU A 57 -1.58 5.33 -12.48
N THR A 58 -2.43 5.58 -11.47
CA THR A 58 -3.34 4.59 -10.90
C THR A 58 -4.76 4.71 -11.45
N GLY A 59 -5.07 3.80 -12.35
CA GLY A 59 -6.43 3.36 -12.64
C GLY A 59 -6.49 1.84 -12.52
N GLY A 60 -6.44 1.32 -11.29
CA GLY A 60 -6.70 -0.09 -10.94
C GLY A 60 -5.80 -1.18 -11.55
N ASN A 61 -4.97 -0.93 -12.55
CA ASN A 61 -4.27 -2.01 -13.22
C ASN A 61 -2.90 -1.60 -13.81
N PRO A 62 -1.78 -1.79 -13.08
CA PRO A 62 -0.45 -1.59 -13.63
C PRO A 62 0.01 -2.67 -14.63
N SER A 63 -0.90 -3.47 -15.19
CA SER A 63 -0.58 -4.64 -16.02
C SER A 63 0.44 -4.35 -17.13
N THR A 64 0.27 -3.39 -18.03
CA THR A 64 1.17 -3.32 -19.19
C THR A 64 2.64 -3.03 -18.83
N LYS A 65 2.88 -2.13 -17.86
CA LYS A 65 4.25 -1.80 -17.42
C LYS A 65 4.86 -2.97 -16.65
N VAL A 66 4.14 -3.51 -15.67
CA VAL A 66 4.60 -4.63 -14.83
C VAL A 66 4.81 -5.89 -15.67
N LEU A 67 3.86 -6.25 -16.53
CA LEU A 67 3.96 -7.43 -17.40
C LEU A 67 5.16 -7.33 -18.35
N ARG A 68 5.48 -6.13 -18.86
CA ARG A 68 6.66 -5.93 -19.70
C ARG A 68 7.96 -6.14 -18.92
N LEU A 69 8.09 -5.51 -17.74
CA LEU A 69 9.28 -5.68 -16.89
C LEU A 69 9.51 -7.15 -16.54
N LEU A 70 8.44 -7.85 -16.15
CA LEU A 70 8.50 -9.27 -15.85
C LEU A 70 8.91 -10.09 -17.08
N ALA A 71 8.34 -9.80 -18.26
CA ALA A 71 8.70 -10.48 -19.50
C ALA A 71 10.14 -10.22 -19.96
N ASP A 72 10.68 -9.04 -19.63
CA ASP A 72 12.09 -8.68 -19.85
C ASP A 72 13.05 -9.35 -18.84
N GLY A 73 12.52 -10.14 -17.90
CA GLY A 73 13.28 -10.92 -16.92
C GLY A 73 13.66 -10.16 -15.65
N LEU A 74 13.03 -9.01 -15.40
CA LEU A 74 13.26 -8.21 -14.20
C LEU A 74 12.29 -8.60 -13.08
N ASP A 75 12.81 -8.76 -11.87
CA ASP A 75 11.95 -8.91 -10.70
C ASP A 75 11.23 -7.59 -10.40
N VAL A 76 9.99 -7.66 -9.91
CA VAL A 76 9.19 -6.45 -9.65
C VAL A 76 8.58 -6.50 -8.26
N VAL A 77 8.88 -5.47 -7.46
CA VAL A 77 8.21 -5.20 -6.18
C VAL A 77 7.33 -3.97 -6.31
N SER A 78 6.03 -4.12 -6.12
CA SER A 78 5.05 -3.05 -6.23
C SER A 78 4.59 -2.55 -4.86
N ALA A 79 4.49 -1.22 -4.69
CA ALA A 79 3.80 -0.62 -3.55
C ALA A 79 2.28 -0.73 -3.65
N LEU A 80 1.73 -1.01 -4.84
CA LEU A 80 0.30 -1.13 -5.04
C LEU A 80 -0.17 -2.58 -5.16
N PRO A 81 -1.40 -2.87 -4.71
CA PRO A 81 -2.10 -4.09 -5.04
C PRO A 81 -2.31 -4.17 -6.55
N VAL A 82 -2.34 -5.38 -7.09
CA VAL A 82 -2.51 -5.59 -8.53
C VAL A 82 -3.54 -6.68 -8.79
N ASP A 83 -4.50 -6.36 -9.67
CA ASP A 83 -5.45 -7.32 -10.24
C ASP A 83 -4.79 -8.14 -11.36
N GLY A 84 -5.39 -9.26 -11.77
CA GLY A 84 -4.81 -10.08 -12.86
C GLY A 84 -3.52 -10.82 -12.45
N LEU A 85 -3.50 -11.34 -11.22
CA LEU A 85 -2.41 -12.17 -10.70
C LEU A 85 -2.08 -13.37 -11.59
N ALA A 86 -3.04 -13.87 -12.37
CA ALA A 86 -2.83 -14.97 -13.31
C ALA A 86 -1.93 -14.51 -14.48
N GLU A 87 -2.25 -13.39 -15.10
CA GLU A 87 -1.50 -12.79 -16.19
C GLU A 87 -0.08 -12.40 -15.74
N ILE A 88 0.04 -11.85 -14.53
CA ILE A 88 1.33 -11.52 -13.90
C ILE A 88 2.17 -12.76 -13.70
N ARG A 89 1.59 -13.83 -13.16
CA ARG A 89 2.29 -15.11 -12.95
C ARG A 89 2.79 -15.68 -14.28
N ASP A 90 1.98 -15.57 -15.33
CA ASP A 90 2.37 -16.04 -16.67
C ASP A 90 3.48 -15.18 -17.29
N ALA A 91 3.47 -13.86 -17.10
CA ALA A 91 4.56 -12.99 -17.52
C ALA A 91 5.86 -13.28 -16.75
N ALA A 92 5.77 -13.41 -15.43
CA ALA A 92 6.88 -13.79 -14.56
C ALA A 92 7.51 -15.12 -15.01
N ARG A 93 6.66 -16.12 -15.33
CA ARG A 93 7.13 -17.43 -15.80
C ARG A 93 7.86 -17.34 -17.14
N ARG A 94 7.36 -16.52 -18.08
CA ARG A 94 7.98 -16.36 -19.41
C ARG A 94 9.33 -15.65 -19.37
N GLY A 95 9.46 -14.62 -18.54
CA GLY A 95 10.71 -13.88 -18.40
C GLY A 95 11.70 -14.50 -17.42
N GLY A 96 11.29 -15.51 -16.65
CA GLY A 96 12.15 -16.08 -15.60
C GLY A 96 12.31 -15.16 -14.40
N SER A 97 11.31 -14.33 -14.12
CA SER A 97 11.31 -13.30 -13.07
C SER A 97 10.27 -13.60 -11.99
N THR A 98 10.21 -12.73 -10.98
CA THR A 98 9.29 -12.81 -9.87
C THR A 98 8.57 -11.48 -9.61
N PHE A 99 7.36 -11.57 -9.07
CA PHE A 99 6.54 -10.41 -8.74
C PHE A 99 6.09 -10.45 -7.29
N HIS A 100 6.03 -9.28 -6.65
CA HIS A 100 5.35 -9.11 -5.37
C HIS A 100 4.64 -7.76 -5.27
N ALA A 101 3.38 -7.78 -4.83
CA ALA A 101 2.65 -6.59 -4.45
C ALA A 101 2.56 -6.46 -2.93
N THR A 102 3.22 -5.45 -2.36
CA THR A 102 3.17 -5.17 -0.90
C THR A 102 1.83 -4.55 -0.47
N GLY A 103 1.08 -3.96 -1.41
CA GLY A 103 -0.23 -3.36 -1.12
C GLY A 103 -0.19 -2.04 -0.33
N GLY A 104 1.00 -1.50 -0.05
CA GLY A 104 1.19 -0.18 0.53
C GLY A 104 0.69 -0.04 1.95
N PHE A 105 0.77 1.18 2.51
CA PHE A 105 0.47 1.40 3.93
C PHE A 105 -0.96 0.99 4.37
N PRO A 106 -2.04 1.13 3.57
CA PRO A 106 -3.37 0.69 4.01
C PRO A 106 -3.42 -0.82 4.22
N SER A 107 -2.82 -1.60 3.32
CA SER A 107 -2.73 -3.06 3.49
C SER A 107 -1.84 -3.41 4.68
N GLN A 108 -0.67 -2.79 4.79
CA GLN A 108 0.32 -3.11 5.82
C GLN A 108 -0.15 -2.77 7.23
N LEU A 109 -0.64 -1.55 7.46
CA LEU A 109 -1.00 -1.09 8.79
C LEU A 109 -2.30 -1.72 9.27
N ALA A 110 -3.33 -1.74 8.43
CA ALA A 110 -4.62 -2.33 8.80
C ALA A 110 -4.47 -3.83 9.15
N ALA A 111 -3.76 -4.60 8.33
CA ALA A 111 -3.55 -6.02 8.58
C ALA A 111 -2.65 -6.29 9.80
N ARG A 112 -1.54 -5.54 9.97
CA ARG A 112 -0.60 -5.77 11.08
C ARG A 112 -1.19 -5.35 12.44
N ILE A 113 -1.88 -4.20 12.51
CA ILE A 113 -2.56 -3.74 13.73
C ILE A 113 -3.64 -4.75 14.11
N THR A 114 -4.45 -5.18 13.14
CA THR A 114 -5.55 -6.10 13.43
C THR A 114 -5.06 -7.48 13.82
N ARG A 115 -4.01 -8.02 13.20
CA ARG A 115 -3.43 -9.30 13.63
C ARG A 115 -3.01 -9.28 15.10
N SER A 116 -2.31 -8.22 15.50
CA SER A 116 -1.85 -8.06 16.89
C SER A 116 -3.00 -8.00 17.89
N LEU A 117 -4.19 -7.55 17.46
CA LEU A 117 -5.39 -7.39 18.30
C LEU A 117 -6.37 -8.58 18.19
N ALA A 118 -6.37 -9.31 17.08
CA ALA A 118 -7.14 -10.54 16.90
C ALA A 118 -6.58 -11.70 17.75
N GLU A 119 -5.28 -11.68 18.06
CA GLU A 119 -4.68 -12.64 19.01
C GLU A 119 -5.34 -12.61 20.39
N VAL A 120 -5.84 -11.45 20.81
CA VAL A 120 -6.50 -11.27 22.12
C VAL A 120 -8.03 -11.30 22.05
N THR A 121 -8.62 -11.31 20.85
CA THR A 121 -10.07 -11.20 20.64
C THR A 121 -10.58 -12.31 19.72
N ARG A 122 -11.35 -13.26 20.26
CA ARG A 122 -11.97 -14.35 19.48
C ARG A 122 -13.36 -13.96 18.98
N ASP A 123 -13.82 -14.65 17.94
CA ASP A 123 -15.20 -14.55 17.42
C ASP A 123 -15.63 -13.14 16.99
N ILE A 124 -14.72 -12.40 16.35
CA ILE A 124 -15.01 -11.07 15.78
C ILE A 124 -16.12 -11.21 14.72
N ARG A 125 -17.16 -10.39 14.86
CA ARG A 125 -18.30 -10.27 13.93
C ARG A 125 -18.19 -9.05 13.02
N ARG A 126 -17.61 -7.97 13.54
CA ARG A 126 -17.44 -6.71 12.82
C ARG A 126 -16.13 -6.03 13.20
N VAL A 127 -15.53 -5.40 12.20
CA VAL A 127 -14.39 -4.50 12.31
C VAL A 127 -14.81 -3.11 11.84
N GLU A 128 -14.48 -2.09 12.61
CA GLU A 128 -14.64 -0.68 12.23
C GLU A 128 -13.25 -0.05 12.35
N LEU A 129 -12.72 0.44 11.24
CA LEU A 129 -11.38 1.03 11.19
C LEU A 129 -11.49 2.50 10.80
N GLU A 130 -10.99 3.39 11.65
CA GLU A 130 -10.89 4.82 11.37
C GLU A 130 -9.43 5.20 11.15
N GLU A 131 -9.12 5.81 10.02
CA GLU A 131 -7.84 6.41 9.64
C GLU A 131 -7.97 7.94 9.71
N GLU A 132 -7.06 8.58 10.43
CA GLU A 132 -6.87 10.02 10.39
C GLU A 132 -5.48 10.28 9.78
N LEU A 133 -5.45 10.95 8.63
CA LEU A 133 -4.25 11.17 7.81
C LEU A 133 -4.00 12.67 7.65
N ALA A 134 -2.89 13.14 8.21
CA ALA A 134 -2.47 14.54 8.15
C ALA A 134 -1.34 14.72 7.13
N LEU A 135 -1.70 15.24 5.96
CA LEU A 135 -0.86 15.27 4.77
C LEU A 135 0.09 16.48 4.75
N PRO A 136 1.41 16.28 4.56
CA PRO A 136 2.34 17.38 4.36
C PRO A 136 2.15 18.02 2.97
N GLY A 137 2.66 19.23 2.79
CA GLY A 137 2.55 19.97 1.51
C GLY A 137 3.14 19.21 0.31
N CYS A 138 4.19 18.41 0.52
CA CYS A 138 4.82 17.58 -0.50
C CYS A 138 4.06 16.27 -0.82
N GLY A 139 2.90 16.03 -0.20
CA GLY A 139 2.18 14.77 -0.34
C GLY A 139 2.88 13.58 0.33
N ILE A 140 2.24 12.42 0.19
CA ILE A 140 2.71 11.08 0.56
C ILE A 140 2.21 10.11 -0.51
N HIS A 141 2.90 9.01 -0.76
CA HIS A 141 2.48 8.06 -1.79
C HIS A 141 1.03 7.55 -1.56
N PRO A 142 0.16 7.57 -2.60
CA PRO A 142 0.44 7.79 -4.02
C PRO A 142 0.31 9.25 -4.53
N TRP A 143 0.15 10.22 -3.64
CA TRP A 143 0.05 11.64 -3.95
C TRP A 143 1.41 12.34 -3.89
N ASN A 144 1.74 13.12 -4.93
CA ASN A 144 3.00 13.86 -5.01
C ASN A 144 2.91 15.29 -4.46
N SER A 145 1.70 15.73 -4.13
CA SER A 145 1.44 17.01 -3.48
C SER A 145 0.18 16.94 -2.62
N LEU A 146 0.02 17.88 -1.69
CA LEU A 146 -1.24 18.04 -0.97
C LEU A 146 -2.41 18.34 -1.92
N GLU A 147 -2.15 19.10 -3.00
CA GLU A 147 -3.16 19.48 -3.99
C GLU A 147 -3.72 18.27 -4.77
N ASP A 148 -2.94 17.19 -4.89
CA ASP A 148 -3.36 15.94 -5.53
C ASP A 148 -4.50 15.26 -4.76
N THR A 149 -4.68 15.59 -3.48
CA THR A 149 -5.82 15.13 -2.66
C THR A 149 -7.04 16.06 -2.74
N GLY A 150 -6.89 17.20 -3.42
CA GLY A 150 -7.88 18.28 -3.48
C GLY A 150 -7.89 19.21 -2.26
N ILE A 151 -7.19 18.88 -1.17
CA ILE A 151 -7.06 19.75 0.01
C ILE A 151 -6.34 21.04 -0.34
N GLY A 152 -6.83 22.16 0.19
CA GLY A 152 -6.33 23.50 -0.11
C GLY A 152 -6.80 24.09 -1.44
N THR A 153 -7.59 23.34 -2.22
CA THR A 153 -8.17 23.83 -3.48
C THR A 153 -9.58 24.39 -3.29
N SER A 154 -10.06 25.18 -4.24
CA SER A 154 -11.42 25.73 -4.24
C SER A 154 -12.47 24.81 -4.92
N THR A 155 -12.11 23.56 -5.22
CA THR A 155 -12.93 22.66 -6.05
C THR A 155 -13.18 21.32 -5.37
N ALA A 156 -14.36 21.15 -4.76
CA ALA A 156 -14.75 19.89 -4.13
C ALA A 156 -14.67 18.69 -5.07
N ALA A 157 -15.05 18.86 -6.34
CA ALA A 157 -14.98 17.80 -7.35
C ALA A 157 -13.55 17.24 -7.55
N ARG A 158 -12.50 18.03 -7.30
CA ARG A 158 -11.11 17.55 -7.36
C ARG A 158 -10.80 16.61 -6.19
N ALA A 159 -11.28 16.94 -4.99
CA ALA A 159 -11.15 16.08 -3.81
C ALA A 159 -11.94 14.77 -3.98
N GLU A 160 -13.15 14.84 -4.52
CA GLU A 160 -13.97 13.66 -4.86
C GLU A 160 -13.26 12.75 -5.88
N ALA A 161 -12.73 13.34 -6.96
CA ALA A 161 -11.98 12.59 -7.98
C ALA A 161 -10.71 11.94 -7.40
N ALA A 162 -9.97 12.66 -6.56
CA ALA A 162 -8.78 12.13 -5.89
C ALA A 162 -9.11 10.95 -4.96
N ALA A 163 -10.18 11.07 -4.18
CA ALA A 163 -10.68 10.00 -3.32
C ALA A 163 -11.14 8.76 -4.10
N ALA A 164 -11.84 8.97 -5.23
CA ALA A 164 -12.27 7.90 -6.11
C ALA A 164 -11.09 7.19 -6.79
N ALA A 165 -10.06 7.93 -7.21
CA ALA A 165 -8.89 7.38 -7.91
C ALA A 165 -8.13 6.33 -7.07
N VAL A 166 -8.06 6.51 -5.76
CA VAL A 166 -7.41 5.56 -4.84
C VAL A 166 -8.36 4.50 -4.28
N SER A 167 -9.62 4.43 -4.75
CA SER A 167 -10.61 3.50 -4.17
C SER A 167 -10.14 2.05 -4.21
N GLY A 168 -9.63 1.59 -5.36
CA GLY A 168 -9.11 0.22 -5.51
C GLY A 168 -7.89 -0.07 -4.64
N TYR A 169 -7.04 0.94 -4.40
CA TYR A 169 -5.87 0.81 -3.50
C TYR A 169 -6.31 0.53 -2.07
N TYR A 170 -7.25 1.33 -1.55
CA TYR A 170 -7.79 1.13 -0.20
C TYR A 170 -8.65 -0.13 -0.10
N GLU A 171 -9.53 -0.40 -1.07
CA GLU A 171 -10.34 -1.62 -1.05
C GLU A 171 -9.47 -2.87 -0.95
N ALA A 172 -8.41 -2.98 -1.76
CA ALA A 172 -7.52 -4.13 -1.69
C ALA A 172 -6.90 -4.32 -0.30
N GLY A 173 -6.50 -3.24 0.38
CA GLY A 173 -6.03 -3.30 1.77
C GLY A 173 -7.12 -3.78 2.74
N LEU A 174 -8.36 -3.33 2.57
CA LEU A 174 -9.50 -3.80 3.35
C LEU A 174 -9.83 -5.27 3.09
N ARG A 175 -9.63 -5.77 1.88
CA ARG A 175 -9.80 -7.19 1.55
C ARG A 175 -8.71 -8.06 2.18
N VAL A 176 -7.47 -7.57 2.27
CA VAL A 176 -6.41 -8.24 3.04
C VAL A 176 -6.78 -8.30 4.52
N LEU A 177 -7.33 -7.21 5.06
CA LEU A 177 -7.83 -7.16 6.42
C LEU A 177 -9.00 -8.15 6.64
N GLU A 178 -9.98 -8.18 5.74
CA GLU A 178 -11.11 -9.11 5.78
C GLU A 178 -10.63 -10.57 5.83
N GLU A 179 -9.72 -10.96 4.93
CA GLU A 179 -9.14 -12.29 4.88
C GLU A 179 -8.35 -12.61 6.17
N ALA A 180 -7.63 -11.63 6.73
CA ALA A 180 -6.86 -11.80 7.96
C ALA A 180 -7.73 -12.01 9.21
N VAL A 181 -8.90 -11.37 9.30
CA VAL A 181 -9.80 -11.49 10.46
C VAL A 181 -10.73 -12.68 10.35
N PHE A 182 -11.37 -12.86 9.19
CA PHE A 182 -12.45 -13.83 9.02
C PHE A 182 -11.98 -15.15 8.40
N GLY A 183 -10.75 -15.20 7.86
CA GLY A 183 -10.16 -16.38 7.22
C GLY A 183 -10.70 -16.68 5.83
N GLU A 184 -11.64 -15.88 5.34
CA GLU A 184 -12.24 -15.95 4.02
C GLU A 184 -12.52 -14.54 3.51
N ARG A 185 -12.44 -14.37 2.19
CA ARG A 185 -12.92 -13.16 1.53
C ARG A 185 -14.39 -13.36 1.19
N SER A 186 -15.24 -12.45 1.63
CA SER A 186 -16.58 -12.34 1.07
C SER A 186 -16.51 -11.47 -0.18
N GLU A 187 -17.45 -11.62 -1.12
CA GLU A 187 -17.57 -10.73 -2.29
C GLU A 187 -18.79 -9.78 -2.19
N PRO A 188 -19.08 -9.11 -1.04
CA PRO A 188 -20.07 -8.05 -1.06
C PRO A 188 -19.53 -6.90 -1.91
N GLU A 189 -20.44 -6.26 -2.64
CA GLU A 189 -20.17 -5.00 -3.32
C GLU A 189 -19.72 -3.97 -2.28
N ALA A 190 -18.53 -3.39 -2.49
CA ALA A 190 -18.00 -2.35 -1.63
C ALA A 190 -18.78 -1.06 -1.90
N THR A 191 -19.27 -0.39 -0.85
CA THR A 191 -19.82 0.96 -1.00
C THR A 191 -18.74 2.00 -0.73
N LEU A 192 -18.90 3.17 -1.34
CA LEU A 192 -18.01 4.32 -1.17
C LEU A 192 -18.87 5.57 -0.99
N SER A 193 -18.69 6.28 0.13
CA SER A 193 -19.20 7.64 0.32
C SER A 193 -18.02 8.60 0.47
N ILE A 194 -18.14 9.79 -0.09
CA ILE A 194 -17.15 10.86 0.01
C ILE A 194 -17.86 12.12 0.46
N GLU A 195 -17.39 12.70 1.54
CA GLU A 195 -17.82 14.00 2.06
C GLU A 195 -16.63 14.96 2.01
N VAL A 196 -16.85 16.13 1.39
CA VAL A 196 -15.85 17.19 1.30
C VAL A 196 -16.29 18.36 2.16
N VAL A 197 -15.48 18.70 3.16
CA VAL A 197 -15.71 19.83 4.07
C VAL A 197 -14.87 21.01 3.60
N THR A 198 -15.53 22.15 3.41
CA THR A 198 -14.88 23.40 2.98
C THR A 198 -14.90 24.46 4.07
N THR A 199 -13.91 25.33 4.08
CA THR A 199 -13.93 26.57 4.87
C THR A 199 -15.03 27.53 4.39
N ASP A 200 -15.27 28.61 5.15
CA ASP A 200 -16.19 29.70 4.77
C ASP A 200 -15.81 30.36 3.43
N THR A 201 -14.55 30.26 3.01
CA THR A 201 -14.04 30.79 1.74
C THR A 201 -14.14 29.77 0.60
N GLY A 202 -14.78 28.61 0.81
CA GLY A 202 -14.94 27.56 -0.20
C GLY A 202 -13.68 26.76 -0.48
N ILE A 203 -12.67 26.80 0.39
CA ILE A 203 -11.44 26.00 0.25
C ILE A 203 -11.66 24.64 0.92
N VAL A 204 -11.31 23.56 0.23
CA VAL A 204 -11.35 22.20 0.78
C VAL A 204 -10.38 22.11 1.95
N ASP A 205 -10.93 21.80 3.13
CA ASP A 205 -10.19 21.67 4.38
C ASP A 205 -9.99 20.20 4.75
N THR A 206 -11.08 19.42 4.66
CA THR A 206 -11.11 18.01 5.06
C THR A 206 -11.82 17.17 4.00
N VAL A 207 -11.30 15.96 3.75
CA VAL A 207 -11.97 14.94 2.93
C VAL A 207 -12.24 13.72 3.80
N ILE A 208 -13.50 13.31 3.90
CA ILE A 208 -13.94 12.15 4.68
C ILE A 208 -14.42 11.10 3.69
N ILE A 209 -13.86 9.91 3.77
CA ILE A 209 -14.19 8.80 2.88
C ILE A 209 -14.64 7.62 3.72
N GLU A 210 -15.83 7.10 3.47
CA GLU A 210 -16.30 5.87 4.12
C GLU A 210 -16.43 4.76 3.11
N ARG A 211 -16.03 3.56 3.52
CA ARG A 211 -16.12 2.32 2.77
C ARG A 211 -16.76 1.26 3.64
N GLU A 212 -17.75 0.55 3.12
CA GLU A 212 -18.31 -0.63 3.78
C GLU A 212 -18.09 -1.87 2.90
N LEU A 213 -17.57 -2.93 3.51
CA LEU A 213 -17.49 -4.27 2.92
C LEU A 213 -18.55 -5.16 3.59
N GLY A 214 -19.79 -5.02 3.11
CA GLY A 214 -20.94 -5.69 3.70
C GLY A 214 -21.12 -5.35 5.17
N SER A 215 -21.58 -6.31 5.98
CA SER A 215 -21.81 -6.11 7.41
C SER A 215 -20.56 -6.30 8.29
N ARG A 216 -19.49 -6.87 7.74
CA ARG A 216 -18.32 -7.34 8.49
C ARG A 216 -17.25 -6.27 8.71
N LEU A 217 -17.15 -5.30 7.81
CA LEU A 217 -16.06 -4.33 7.87
C LEU A 217 -16.51 -2.95 7.40
N SER A 218 -16.25 -1.93 8.22
CA SER A 218 -16.28 -0.53 7.81
C SER A 218 -14.91 0.12 7.91
N TYR A 219 -14.70 1.11 7.05
CA TYR A 219 -13.50 1.90 7.02
C TYR A 219 -13.83 3.37 6.78
N ARG A 220 -13.43 4.23 7.72
CA ARG A 220 -13.55 5.68 7.59
C ARG A 220 -12.16 6.29 7.53
N SER A 221 -11.90 7.09 6.51
CA SER A 221 -10.63 7.77 6.32
C SER A 221 -10.85 9.28 6.29
N THR A 222 -10.12 10.02 7.10
CA THR A 222 -10.19 11.48 7.17
C THR A 222 -8.85 12.07 6.78
N TRP A 223 -8.84 12.83 5.68
CA TRP A 223 -7.66 13.50 5.15
C TRP A 223 -7.71 14.98 5.50
N THR A 224 -6.60 15.50 6.02
CA THR A 224 -6.45 16.90 6.41
C THR A 224 -5.08 17.43 6.00
N ALA A 225 -4.95 18.75 5.87
CA ALA A 225 -3.64 19.39 5.78
C ALA A 225 -2.90 19.26 7.13
N ARG A 226 -1.60 18.97 7.08
CA ARG A 226 -0.80 18.79 8.29
C ARG A 226 -0.60 20.10 9.05
N ALA A 227 -1.09 20.13 10.29
CA ALA A 227 -0.75 21.16 11.28
C ALA A 227 0.43 20.72 12.16
N LYS A 228 1.07 21.68 12.83
CA LYS A 228 2.34 21.49 13.55
C LYS A 228 2.27 20.43 14.67
N ASP A 229 1.14 20.34 15.36
CA ASP A 229 0.96 19.49 16.55
C ASP A 229 0.05 18.27 16.30
N THR A 230 -0.30 18.00 15.05
CA THR A 230 -1.17 16.86 14.69
C THR A 230 -0.33 15.61 14.46
N ALA A 231 -0.74 14.48 15.05
CA ALA A 231 -0.16 13.18 14.72
C ALA A 231 -0.33 12.92 13.20
N PRO A 232 0.75 12.63 12.46
CA PRO A 232 0.69 12.44 11.01
C PRO A 232 -0.30 11.36 10.57
N LEU A 233 -0.39 10.29 11.36
CA LEU A 233 -1.24 9.15 11.08
C LEU A 233 -1.74 8.55 12.39
N ARG A 234 -3.05 8.38 12.49
CA ARG A 234 -3.70 7.68 13.60
C ARG A 234 -4.67 6.66 13.04
N TYR A 235 -4.66 5.47 13.63
CA TYR A 235 -5.69 4.46 13.42
C TYR A 235 -6.45 4.18 14.70
N ARG A 236 -7.76 4.04 14.58
CA ARG A 236 -8.64 3.53 15.64
C ARG A 236 -9.32 2.28 15.10
N LEU A 237 -8.99 1.14 15.67
CA LEU A 237 -9.60 -0.14 15.36
C LEU A 237 -10.61 -0.49 16.43
N THR A 238 -11.88 -0.63 16.05
CA THR A 238 -12.92 -1.19 16.89
C THR A 238 -13.30 -2.57 16.38
N THR A 239 -13.29 -3.55 17.27
CA THR A 239 -13.77 -4.90 16.99
C THR A 239 -15.02 -5.17 17.82
N ALA A 240 -16.00 -5.85 17.22
CA ALA A 240 -17.23 -6.24 17.90
C ALA A 240 -17.41 -7.75 17.81
N THR A 241 -17.80 -8.35 18.93
CA THR A 241 -18.27 -9.73 19.08
C THR A 241 -19.77 -9.70 19.41
N ASP A 242 -20.38 -10.87 19.60
CA ASP A 242 -21.80 -10.94 20.03
C ASP A 242 -22.04 -10.34 21.43
N THR A 243 -21.00 -10.24 22.27
CA THR A 243 -21.13 -9.86 23.69
C THR A 243 -20.33 -8.64 24.11
N ALA A 244 -19.38 -8.18 23.30
CA ALA A 244 -18.47 -7.10 23.68
C ALA A 244 -17.92 -6.34 22.47
N ARG A 245 -17.48 -5.10 22.73
CA ARG A 245 -16.70 -4.28 21.80
C ARG A 245 -15.38 -3.89 22.44
N GLY A 246 -14.31 -3.87 21.65
CA GLY A 246 -12.98 -3.41 22.07
C GLY A 246 -12.43 -2.43 21.06
N THR A 247 -11.83 -1.33 21.54
CA THR A 247 -11.23 -0.30 20.71
C THR A 247 -9.76 -0.13 21.06
N ALA A 248 -8.90 -0.09 20.04
CA ALA A 248 -7.49 0.24 20.16
C ALA A 248 -7.17 1.45 19.28
N THR A 249 -6.38 2.37 19.81
CA THR A 249 -5.87 3.51 19.05
C THR A 249 -4.35 3.43 18.95
N VAL A 250 -3.83 3.59 17.74
CA VAL A 250 -2.40 3.61 17.45
C VAL A 250 -2.08 4.91 16.76
N GLU A 251 -1.10 5.64 17.29
CA GLU A 251 -0.59 6.87 16.73
C GLU A 251 0.81 6.64 16.19
N PHE A 252 1.07 7.17 14.99
CA PHE A 252 2.35 7.09 14.33
C PHE A 252 2.91 8.50 14.15
N HIS A 253 4.17 8.67 14.54
CA HIS A 253 4.91 9.92 14.38
C HIS A 253 5.96 9.77 13.28
N ASP A 254 6.43 10.91 12.77
CA ASP A 254 7.51 10.91 11.80
C ASP A 254 8.76 10.21 12.34
N SER A 255 9.43 9.49 11.45
CA SER A 255 10.74 8.92 11.72
C SER A 255 11.76 9.60 10.81
N ALA A 256 12.73 10.29 11.41
CA ALA A 256 13.74 11.08 10.69
C ALA A 256 13.14 12.03 9.63
N GLY A 257 12.03 12.70 9.98
CA GLY A 257 11.32 13.62 9.07
C GLY A 257 10.53 12.95 7.94
N THR A 258 10.45 11.61 7.91
CA THR A 258 9.61 10.87 6.96
C THR A 258 8.23 10.62 7.56
N HIS A 259 7.17 10.89 6.79
CA HIS A 259 5.80 10.55 7.15
C HIS A 259 5.65 9.03 7.37
N PRO A 260 4.92 8.56 8.41
CA PRO A 260 4.81 7.14 8.73
C PRO A 260 4.25 6.27 7.59
N ALA A 261 3.29 6.78 6.81
CA ALA A 261 2.75 6.07 5.64
C ALA A 261 3.83 5.75 4.58
N ASP A 262 4.64 6.75 4.23
CA ASP A 262 5.79 6.56 3.32
C ASP A 262 6.85 5.68 3.97
N HIS A 263 7.13 5.86 5.26
CA HIS A 263 8.12 5.02 5.94
C HIS A 263 7.74 3.54 5.89
N VAL A 264 6.49 3.19 6.22
CA VAL A 264 5.98 1.81 6.21
C VAL A 264 5.97 1.25 4.79
N THR A 265 5.50 2.04 3.81
CA THR A 265 5.50 1.63 2.40
C THR A 265 6.93 1.35 1.92
N ALA A 266 7.88 2.23 2.23
CA ALA A 266 9.28 2.08 1.84
C ALA A 266 9.95 0.87 2.49
N VAL A 267 9.72 0.63 3.80
CA VAL A 267 10.23 -0.56 4.47
C VAL A 267 9.67 -1.82 3.82
N ALA A 268 8.36 -1.88 3.58
CA ALA A 268 7.72 -3.04 2.98
C ALA A 268 8.29 -3.38 1.59
N VAL A 269 8.41 -2.41 0.69
CA VAL A 269 8.95 -2.68 -0.65
C VAL A 269 10.44 -3.04 -0.61
N LEU A 270 11.24 -2.40 0.23
CA LEU A 270 12.68 -2.67 0.29
C LEU A 270 13.00 -4.02 0.93
N ASP A 271 12.27 -4.41 1.97
CA ASP A 271 12.46 -5.71 2.64
C ASP A 271 12.00 -6.88 1.78
N ALA A 272 11.09 -6.65 0.84
CA ALA A 272 10.61 -7.67 -0.07
C ALA A 272 11.64 -8.01 -1.18
N ILE A 273 12.51 -7.07 -1.59
CA ILE A 273 13.42 -7.21 -2.74
C ILE A 273 14.25 -8.49 -2.69
N ARG A 274 14.95 -8.73 -1.59
CA ARG A 274 15.87 -9.88 -1.47
C ARG A 274 15.14 -11.22 -1.46
N PRO A 275 14.12 -11.45 -0.61
CA PRO A 275 13.33 -12.69 -0.65
C PRO A 275 12.75 -13.00 -2.03
N ILE A 276 12.30 -11.97 -2.74
CA ILE A 276 11.74 -12.09 -4.08
C ILE A 276 12.81 -12.49 -5.09
N HIS A 277 13.94 -11.79 -5.09
CA HIS A 277 15.05 -12.08 -5.99
C HIS A 277 15.67 -13.47 -5.77
N GLU A 278 15.66 -13.95 -4.52
CA GLU A 278 16.14 -15.29 -4.16
C GLU A 278 15.07 -16.38 -4.40
N SER A 279 13.84 -16.01 -4.76
CA SER A 279 12.75 -16.94 -5.06
C SER A 279 12.88 -17.56 -6.46
N GLY A 280 12.30 -18.75 -6.64
CA GLY A 280 12.25 -19.38 -7.96
C GLY A 280 11.42 -18.58 -8.98
N PRO A 281 11.74 -18.69 -10.28
CA PRO A 281 11.05 -17.93 -11.33
C PRO A 281 9.56 -18.29 -11.46
N GLY A 282 8.77 -17.35 -11.96
CA GLY A 282 7.33 -17.54 -12.23
C GLY A 282 6.44 -17.44 -11.01
N ILE A 283 6.96 -16.90 -9.92
CA ILE A 283 6.22 -16.67 -8.69
C ILE A 283 5.65 -15.25 -8.70
N ALA A 284 4.36 -15.16 -8.35
CA ALA A 284 3.65 -13.90 -8.16
C ALA A 284 2.98 -13.93 -6.79
N TYR A 285 3.53 -13.13 -5.88
CA TYR A 285 2.99 -12.94 -4.54
C TYR A 285 2.18 -11.65 -4.47
N ARG A 286 1.13 -11.66 -3.66
CA ARG A 286 0.62 -10.45 -2.99
C ARG A 286 1.01 -10.59 -1.54
N ASP A 287 1.12 -9.49 -0.82
CA ASP A 287 1.31 -9.53 0.62
C ASP A 287 0.09 -10.16 1.29
N LEU A 288 0.14 -11.48 1.36
CA LEU A 288 -0.49 -12.35 2.33
C LEU A 288 0.60 -13.07 3.15
N SER A 289 1.88 -12.93 2.77
CA SER A 289 3.01 -13.65 3.36
C SER A 289 3.74 -12.84 4.44
N ILE A 290 3.01 -12.63 5.55
CA ILE A 290 3.57 -12.83 6.91
C ILE A 290 2.67 -13.87 7.62
N THR A 291 2.35 -14.92 6.87
CA THR A 291 1.67 -16.18 7.20
C THR A 291 2.17 -16.78 8.53
N TYR A 292 1.47 -16.88 9.67
CA TYR A 292 0.04 -17.16 9.92
C TYR A 292 -0.40 -17.03 11.39
N LEU A 293 -1.71 -16.85 11.65
CA LEU A 293 -2.39 -17.30 12.90
C LEU A 293 -3.01 -18.72 12.78
N LYS A 294 -3.08 -19.30 11.57
CA LYS A 294 -3.43 -20.70 11.27
C LYS A 294 -2.51 -21.27 10.17
N PRO A 295 -1.84 -22.42 10.29
CA PRO A 295 -0.83 -22.89 9.31
C PRO A 295 -1.23 -22.84 7.82
N ASP A 296 -0.30 -22.47 6.90
CA ASP A 296 -0.46 -22.74 5.45
C ASP A 296 -0.34 -24.25 5.24
N PRO A 297 -1.35 -24.91 4.66
CA PRO A 297 -1.16 -26.26 4.17
C PRO A 297 -0.27 -26.32 2.91
N ARG A 298 0.04 -25.19 2.24
CA ARG A 298 0.89 -25.16 1.03
C ARG A 298 2.39 -24.95 1.31
N LEU A 299 2.74 -24.56 2.54
CA LEU A 299 4.11 -24.27 2.97
C LEU A 299 4.61 -25.25 4.03
N THR A 300 3.84 -26.28 4.34
CA THR A 300 4.26 -27.39 5.20
C THR A 300 5.00 -28.41 4.34
N VAL A 301 6.30 -28.56 4.59
CA VAL A 301 7.19 -29.49 3.89
C VAL A 301 6.77 -30.93 4.19
N HIS A 302 6.61 -31.74 3.15
CA HIS A 302 6.74 -33.20 3.19
C HIS A 302 8.21 -33.58 3.00
#